data_AF-A0AAV9F7Q9-F1
#
_entry.id   AF-A0AAV9F7Q9-F1
#
_cell.length_a   1.000
_cell.length_b   1.000
_cell.length_c   1.000
_cell.angle_alpha   90.00
_cell.angle_beta   90.00
_cell.angle_gamma   90.00
#
_symmetry.space_group_name_H-M   'P 1'
#
loop_
_entity.id
_entity.type
_entity.pdbx_description
1 polymer ?
#
loop_
_entity_poly.entity_id
_entity_poly.type
_entity_poly.pdbx_seq_one_letter_code
_entity_poly.pdbx_strand_id
1 'polypeptide(L)' 'MPFGTGVHSCPGNELAKLEILVLLHHLTTKYRWEVVCKDDGVEYRPFPVPKQGLQVKVTPLLAEKI' A
#
# COMPACT_ATOMS: atom_id res chain seq x y z
N MET A 1 4.26 -15.69 7.24
CA MET A 1 3.96 -14.58 8.18
C MET A 1 5.04 -13.53 8.05
N PRO A 2 4.76 -12.34 7.48
CA PRO A 2 5.77 -11.34 7.10
C PRO A 2 6.50 -10.70 8.29
N PHE A 3 5.91 -10.76 9.49
CA PHE A 3 6.42 -10.13 10.72
C PHE A 3 6.77 -11.15 11.81
N GLY A 4 7.08 -12.39 11.43
CA GLY A 4 7.38 -13.47 12.39
C GLY A 4 6.13 -14.03 13.07
N THR A 5 6.35 -14.88 14.08
CA THR A 5 5.30 -15.57 14.86
C THR A 5 5.75 -15.84 16.29
N GLY A 6 4.81 -15.93 17.23
CA GLY A 6 5.09 -16.24 18.63
C GLY A 6 5.81 -15.11 19.37
N VAL A 7 6.61 -15.46 20.38
CA VAL A 7 7.30 -14.50 21.26
C VAL A 7 8.36 -13.64 20.56
N HIS A 8 8.78 -14.03 19.36
CA HIS A 8 9.73 -13.29 18.52
C HIS A 8 9.07 -12.59 17.33
N SER A 9 7.75 -12.39 17.38
CA SER A 9 7.07 -11.56 16.39
C SER A 9 7.57 -10.12 16.46
N CYS A 10 7.62 -9.44 15.32
CA CYS A 10 7.95 -8.03 15.27
C CYS A 10 6.96 -7.24 16.14
N PRO A 11 7.43 -6.42 17.10
CA PRO A 11 6.55 -5.60 17.93
C PRO A 11 5.73 -4.59 17.11
N GLY A 12 6.19 -4.25 15.90
CA GLY A 12 5.48 -3.39 14.96
C GLY A 12 4.38 -4.07 14.13
N ASN A 13 4.11 -5.37 14.31
CA ASN A 13 3.15 -6.10 13.46
C ASN A 13 1.73 -5.50 13.48
N GLU A 14 1.20 -5.20 14.67
CA GLU A 14 -0.16 -4.64 14.79
C GLU A 14 -0.21 -3.19 14.31
N LEU A 15 0.86 -2.42 14.49
CA LEU A 15 0.97 -1.07 13.93
C LEU A 15 1.00 -1.10 12.40
N ALA A 16 1.81 -1.97 11.80
CA ALA A 16 1.88 -2.13 10.35
C ALA A 16 0.52 -2.53 9.75
N LYS A 17 -0.22 -3.44 10.40
CA LYS A 17 -1.59 -3.79 9.99
C LYS A 17 -2.53 -2.59 10.05
N LEU A 18 -2.48 -1.82 11.13
CA LEU A 18 -3.31 -0.63 11.29
C LEU A 18 -3.01 0.41 10.21
N GLU A 19 -1.74 0.72 9.97
CA GLU A 19 -1.31 1.67 8.95
C GLU A 19 -1.76 1.27 7.54
N ILE A 20 -1.58 -0.02 7.19
CA ILE A 20 -2.04 -0.55 5.90
C ILE A 20 -3.56 -0.44 5.77
N LEU A 21 -4.32 -0.77 6.83
CA LEU A 21 -5.78 -0.68 6.81
C LEU A 21 -6.26 0.76 6.65
N VAL A 22 -5.67 1.72 7.37
CA VAL A 22 -6.01 3.15 7.25
C VAL A 22 -5.67 3.68 5.85
N LEU A 23 -4.50 3.31 5.32
CA LEU A 23 -4.09 3.67 3.97
C LEU A 23 -5.09 3.13 2.93
N LEU A 24 -5.42 1.84 2.99
CA LEU A 24 -6.37 1.21 2.07
C LEU A 24 -7.77 1.81 2.18
N HIS A 25 -8.25 2.07 3.40
CA HIS A 25 -9.55 2.72 3.61
C HIS A 25 -9.59 4.07 2.90
N HIS A 26 -8.59 4.93 3.11
CA HIS A 26 -8.55 6.23 2.43
C HIS A 26 -8.37 6.11 0.92
N LEU A 27 -7.45 5.26 0.47
CA LEU A 27 -7.17 5.06 -0.95
C LEU A 27 -8.38 4.57 -1.74
N THR A 28 -9.24 3.75 -1.12
CA THR A 28 -10.42 3.15 -1.78
C THR A 28 -11.71 3.95 -1.61
N THR A 29 -11.87 4.71 -0.51
CA THR A 29 -13.11 5.46 -0.22
C THR A 29 -13.05 6.93 -0.62
N LYS A 30 -11.84 7.53 -0.70
CA LYS A 30 -11.67 8.96 -0.96
C LYS A 30 -11.01 9.27 -2.30
N TYR A 31 -10.47 8.28 -2.99
CA TYR A 31 -9.74 8.47 -4.24
C TYR A 31 -10.11 7.44 -5.29
N ARG A 32 -10.03 7.86 -6.55
CA ARG A 32 -9.81 6.96 -7.70
C ARG A 32 -8.32 6.91 -7.98
N TRP A 33 -7.81 5.73 -8.28
CA TRP A 33 -6.42 5.56 -8.61
C TRP A 33 -6.26 4.60 -9.80
N GLU A 34 -5.28 4.88 -10.65
CA GLU A 34 -4.95 4.08 -11.83
C GLU A 34 -3.43 3.90 -11.92
N VAL A 35 -2.99 2.69 -12.27
CA VAL A 35 -1.57 2.40 -12.51
C VAL A 35 -1.20 2.94 -13.89
N VAL A 36 -0.14 3.73 -13.95
CA VAL A 36 0.31 4.41 -15.18
C VAL A 36 1.56 3.77 -15.79
N CYS A 37 2.23 2.88 -15.05
CA CYS A 37 3.44 2.22 -15.51
C CYS A 37 3.15 1.06 -16.48
N LYS A 38 4.07 0.85 -17.44
CA LYS A 38 3.99 -0.24 -18.43
C LYS A 38 4.61 -1.56 -17.95
N ASP A 39 5.55 -1.49 -16.99
CA ASP A 39 6.18 -2.65 -16.35
C ASP A 39 5.73 -2.67 -14.89
N ASP A 40 4.96 -3.69 -14.52
CA ASP A 40 4.40 -3.94 -13.18
C ASP A 40 5.21 -5.00 -12.41
N GLY A 41 6.37 -5.39 -12.93
CA GLY A 41 7.25 -6.35 -12.29
C GLY A 41 7.85 -5.85 -10.97
N VAL A 42 8.32 -6.80 -10.17
CA VAL A 42 9.06 -6.55 -8.93
C VAL A 42 10.55 -6.69 -9.19
N GLU A 43 11.35 -5.76 -8.70
CA GLU A 43 12.80 -5.91 -8.59
C GLU A 43 13.20 -6.21 -7.14
N TYR A 44 14.21 -7.06 -6.98
CA TYR A 44 14.68 -7.49 -5.66
C TYR A 44 16.00 -6.81 -5.32
N ARG A 45 15.97 -5.81 -4.43
CA ARG A 45 17.18 -5.13 -3.91
C ARG A 45 16.92 -4.51 -2.55
N PRO A 46 17.86 -4.64 -1.59
CA PRO A 46 17.75 -5.59 -0.47
C PRO A 46 16.34 -6.11 -0.07
N PHE A 47 15.26 -5.44 -0.44
CA PHE A 47 13.85 -5.82 -0.31
C PHE A 47 13.15 -5.85 -1.68
N PRO A 48 12.02 -6.56 -1.84
CA PRO A 48 11.22 -6.49 -3.06
C PRO A 48 10.58 -5.11 -3.21
N VAL A 49 10.81 -4.45 -4.34
CA VAL A 49 10.17 -3.17 -4.69
C VAL A 49 9.59 -3.24 -6.10
N PRO A 50 8.51 -2.52 -6.41
CA PRO A 50 8.04 -2.42 -7.79
C PRO A 50 9.11 -1.76 -8.65
N LYS A 51 9.33 -2.29 -9.85
CA LYS A 51 10.19 -1.63 -10.84
C LYS A 51 9.68 -0.21 -11.09
N GLN A 52 10.60 0.75 -11.13
CA GLN A 52 10.27 2.17 -11.33
C GLN A 52 9.32 2.76 -10.27
N GLY A 53 9.13 2.09 -9.13
CA GLY A 53 8.39 2.59 -7.98
C GLY A 53 6.86 2.57 -8.09
N LEU A 54 6.28 1.82 -9.04
CA LEU A 54 4.83 1.73 -9.29
C LEU A 54 4.17 3.11 -9.39
N GLN A 55 4.20 3.70 -10.57
CA GLN A 55 3.61 5.02 -10.78
C GLN A 55 2.08 4.93 -10.79
N VAL A 56 1.44 5.69 -9.91
CA VAL A 56 -0.02 5.73 -9.75
C VAL A 56 -0.50 7.17 -9.93
N LYS A 57 -1.56 7.36 -10.70
CA LYS A 57 -2.27 8.63 -10.76
C LYS A 57 -3.46 8.55 -9.81
N VAL A 58 -3.53 9.51 -8.89
CA VAL A 58 -4.55 9.58 -7.85
C VAL A 58 -5.41 10.81 -8.10
N THR A 59 -6.73 10.62 -8.11
CA THR A 59 -7.72 11.69 -8.27
C THR A 59 -8.71 11.63 -7.11
N PRO A 60 -8.95 12.73 -6.38
CA PRO A 60 -9.97 12.75 -5.34
C PRO A 60 -11.33 12.35 -5.90
N LEU A 61 -12.06 11.51 -5.17
CA LEU A 61 -13.48 11.37 -5.38
C LEU A 61 -14.09 12.72 -4.98
N LEU A 62 -14.61 13.48 -5.94
CA LEU A 62 -15.37 14.69 -5.63
C LEU A 62 -16.41 14.30 -4.59
N ALA A 63 -16.35 14.91 -3.41
CA ALA A 63 -17.34 14.72 -2.39
C ALA A 63 -18.68 15.20 -2.99
N GLU A 64 -19.49 14.29 -3.50
CA GLU A 64 -20.93 14.49 -3.45
C GLU A 64 -21.23 14.62 -1.95
N LYS A 65 -21.36 15.87 -1.52
CA LYS A 65 -21.91 16.22 -0.21
C LYS A 65 -23.23 15.47 -0.07
N ILE A 66 -23.23 14.42 0.74
CA ILE A 66 -24.44 13.91 1.37
C ILE A 66 -24.87 14.92 2.42
#